data_AF-A0AAU9N4G1-F1
#
_entry.id   AF-A0AAU9N4G1-F1
#
_cell.length_a   1.000
_cell.length_b   1.000
_cell.length_c   1.000
_cell.angle_alpha   90.00
_cell.angle_beta   90.00
_cell.angle_gamma   90.00
#
_symmetry.space_group_name_H-M   'P 1'
#
loop_
_entity.id
_entity.type
_entity.pdbx_description
1 polymer ?
#
loop_
_entity_poly.entity_id
_entity_poly.type
_entity_poly.pdbx_seq_one_letter_code
_entity_poly.pdbx_strand_id
1 'polypeptide(L)'
;MSSICLFHHNHLLIRSRNFQHDNRCFRVQSFTQIPDCSIRFRNLPKSSSRQNPSTSSPERPLEKPGFISQIDSNDDDENLDEVAPSSPSSSTSSKPFASLIQSFREKLKLDELGMEIMSIALPAALALAADPITSLVDTAFVGHLGSTELAAVGVSISIFNLVAKLFNIPLLNITTSFVAEEQAVLVKGDDDDDVSTSLSHDSMGGSKKKFLPSVSTSLALAAAFGIGETIALFFGSGSLLNTMGIPVDSPMRIPAQQFTSIRAFGAPAIVLALAAQGTFRGFKDTKTPLYAIAAGNLVNAILDPIFIFFSGLGISGAAIATVISEYLIAFILLWKLNQEVQLVTPNVDGDKIARYLKSGGLLMWRSFAVLVTMTLSTSIAAREGSIPMAAYQICLEVWLALSLLTDALALAGQAILASSYSQKNYGEARRVIDRVLKIGLISGGSLAFVLFLGFGQLSSLFTTDLQVLNIARSGTLFVAVSQPMNAIAFVLDGLYYGVLDFGYASYSMVVIGLGTCLFFLLVVPQFGLYGVWTGLFLFMTLRVVAGILRLGTKKGPWKLVYSETNKDQDQDNR
;
A
#
# COMPACT_ATOMS: atom_id res chain seq x y z
N MET A 1 48.72 -10.69 -25.24
CA MET A 1 50.19 -10.58 -25.12
C MET A 1 50.50 -9.48 -24.12
N SER A 2 51.46 -9.73 -23.21
CA SER A 2 52.26 -8.83 -22.35
C SER A 2 51.72 -7.43 -21.96
N SER A 3 51.57 -7.06 -20.68
CA SER A 3 52.61 -6.88 -19.63
C SER A 3 53.52 -5.65 -19.90
N ILE A 4 54.00 -4.85 -18.93
CA ILE A 4 54.34 -5.15 -17.52
C ILE A 4 54.62 -3.86 -16.66
N CYS A 5 54.87 -4.05 -15.35
CA CYS A 5 55.53 -3.13 -14.37
C CYS A 5 54.77 -1.89 -13.81
N LEU A 6 55.08 -1.38 -12.60
CA LEU A 6 55.45 -1.93 -11.27
C LEU A 6 55.86 -0.74 -10.36
N PHE A 7 55.51 -0.75 -9.07
CA PHE A 7 56.47 -0.50 -7.97
C PHE A 7 55.88 -0.96 -6.61
N HIS A 8 56.75 -1.16 -5.62
CA HIS A 8 56.63 -2.27 -4.65
C HIS A 8 57.19 -1.88 -3.27
N HIS A 9 56.52 -2.32 -2.17
CA HIS A 9 57.11 -2.54 -0.82
C HIS A 9 57.66 -1.30 -0.03
N ASN A 10 57.90 -1.32 1.31
CA ASN A 10 57.70 -2.36 2.34
C ASN A 10 57.55 -1.79 3.79
N HIS A 11 57.01 -2.64 4.71
CA HIS A 11 57.38 -2.87 6.14
C HIS A 11 58.08 -1.75 6.98
N LEU A 12 57.75 -1.48 8.26
CA LEU A 12 57.84 -2.40 9.42
C LEU A 12 57.29 -1.79 10.74
N LEU A 13 56.87 -2.64 11.69
CA LEU A 13 56.48 -2.32 13.08
C LEU A 13 57.69 -2.21 14.04
N ILE A 14 57.59 -1.45 15.15
CA ILE A 14 58.13 -1.81 16.49
C ILE A 14 57.66 -0.87 17.65
N ARG A 15 56.84 -1.44 18.56
CA ARG A 15 56.97 -1.48 20.05
C ARG A 15 57.07 -0.21 20.95
N SER A 16 55.97 0.05 21.69
CA SER A 16 55.80 0.49 23.11
C SER A 16 56.89 1.33 23.84
N ARG A 17 56.55 2.37 24.62
CA ARG A 17 55.94 2.29 25.97
C ARG A 17 55.57 3.67 26.56
N ASN A 18 54.66 3.65 27.54
CA ASN A 18 54.19 4.69 28.47
C ASN A 18 55.14 5.85 28.83
N PHE A 19 54.58 7.05 28.98
CA PHE A 19 54.84 7.90 30.16
C PHE A 19 53.58 8.71 30.55
N GLN A 20 53.56 9.23 31.78
CA GLN A 20 52.35 9.61 32.55
C GLN A 20 52.56 11.01 33.21
N HIS A 21 51.46 11.72 33.54
CA HIS A 21 51.41 13.04 34.21
C HIS A 21 51.92 14.26 33.37
N ASP A 22 51.50 15.52 33.60
CA ASP A 22 50.74 16.09 34.73
C ASP A 22 49.85 17.31 34.38
N ASN A 23 49.11 17.80 35.38
CA ASN A 23 48.12 18.90 35.38
C ASN A 23 48.69 20.33 35.19
N ARG A 24 47.90 21.25 34.59
CA ARG A 24 47.33 22.43 35.30
C ARG A 24 46.37 23.36 34.52
N CYS A 25 45.32 23.75 35.25
CA CYS A 25 44.39 24.90 35.20
C CYS A 25 44.53 26.05 34.16
N PHE A 26 43.36 26.51 33.68
CA PHE A 26 42.98 27.94 33.69
C PHE A 26 41.45 28.10 33.94
N ARG A 27 40.99 29.25 34.45
CA ARG A 27 39.61 29.45 34.99
C ARG A 27 39.18 30.93 34.85
N VAL A 28 37.88 31.21 34.61
CA VAL A 28 37.15 32.50 34.86
C VAL A 28 37.43 33.64 33.81
N GLN A 29 36.56 34.59 33.36
CA GLN A 29 35.14 35.05 33.55
C GLN A 29 34.63 35.66 32.19
N SER A 30 33.40 35.41 31.68
CA SER A 30 32.10 36.14 31.81
C SER A 30 31.91 37.49 31.08
N PHE A 31 30.75 37.68 30.41
CA PHE A 31 29.74 38.77 30.57
C PHE A 31 28.60 38.52 29.52
N THR A 32 27.41 38.01 29.91
CA THR A 32 26.10 38.72 30.10
C THR A 32 25.28 39.07 28.83
N GLN A 33 23.94 39.16 28.82
CA GLN A 33 22.83 38.49 29.56
C GLN A 33 21.47 39.00 29.00
N ILE A 34 20.36 38.30 29.31
CA ILE A 34 18.95 38.76 29.19
C ILE A 34 17.99 37.55 28.97
N PRO A 35 16.69 37.71 28.65
CA PRO A 35 15.68 36.82 29.25
C PRO A 35 14.56 36.23 28.35
N ASP A 36 14.14 35.03 28.72
CA ASP A 36 12.76 34.54 28.94
C ASP A 36 11.65 34.53 27.87
N CYS A 37 11.16 33.32 27.59
CA CYS A 37 9.94 32.83 28.28
C CYS A 37 9.88 31.28 28.29
N SER A 38 9.33 30.67 29.35
CA SER A 38 9.11 29.21 29.42
C SER A 38 7.69 28.89 29.93
N ILE A 39 7.02 27.92 29.30
CA ILE A 39 5.68 27.46 29.68
C ILE A 39 5.71 25.97 30.01
N ARG A 40 5.07 25.63 31.13
CA ARG A 40 5.14 24.34 31.82
C ARG A 40 3.81 23.60 31.69
N PHE A 41 3.82 22.37 31.19
CA PHE A 41 2.63 21.51 31.17
C PHE A 41 2.12 21.24 32.60
N ARG A 42 0.79 21.17 32.75
CA ARG A 42 0.12 20.91 34.05
C ARG A 42 -0.92 19.81 33.91
N ASN A 43 -0.84 18.81 34.78
CA ASN A 43 -1.74 17.65 34.80
C ASN A 43 -3.13 17.99 35.37
N LEU A 44 -4.15 17.27 34.91
CA LEU A 44 -5.51 17.26 35.46
C LEU A 44 -5.65 16.20 36.57
N PRO A 45 -6.27 16.51 37.72
CA PRO A 45 -6.66 15.52 38.72
C PRO A 45 -8.18 15.20 38.70
N LYS A 46 -8.53 13.99 39.15
CA LYS A 46 -9.90 13.58 39.50
C LYS A 46 -10.23 14.02 40.94
N SER A 47 -11.50 14.35 41.23
CA SER A 47 -12.22 13.87 42.43
C SER A 47 -13.72 14.20 42.36
N SER A 48 -14.49 13.79 43.37
CA SER A 48 -15.94 13.62 43.34
C SER A 48 -16.72 14.45 44.37
N SER A 49 -18.05 14.44 44.21
CA SER A 49 -19.10 14.36 45.25
C SER A 49 -19.85 15.63 45.72
N ARG A 50 -21.18 15.56 45.54
CA ARG A 50 -22.32 16.07 46.35
C ARG A 50 -22.19 17.41 47.11
N GLN A 51 -23.05 18.38 46.78
CA GLN A 51 -24.23 18.77 47.60
C GLN A 51 -25.12 19.84 46.90
N ASN A 52 -26.38 19.93 47.34
CA ASN A 52 -27.48 20.83 46.95
C ASN A 52 -28.11 21.35 48.27
N PRO A 53 -29.08 22.31 48.32
CA PRO A 53 -29.49 23.39 47.40
C PRO A 53 -29.75 24.74 48.17
N SER A 54 -30.70 25.59 47.69
CA SER A 54 -31.30 26.82 48.31
C SER A 54 -30.53 28.16 48.10
N THR A 55 -31.13 29.37 48.01
CA THR A 55 -32.53 29.83 48.22
C THR A 55 -32.88 31.14 47.44
N SER A 56 -34.19 31.42 47.26
CA SER A 56 -34.90 32.73 47.17
C SER A 56 -34.63 33.79 46.07
N SER A 57 -35.72 34.15 45.37
CA SER A 57 -36.01 35.35 44.54
C SER A 57 -36.40 36.58 45.40
N PRO A 58 -37.08 37.68 44.92
CA PRO A 58 -37.44 38.15 43.56
C PRO A 58 -37.22 39.68 43.31
N GLU A 59 -37.54 40.19 42.10
CA GLU A 59 -38.42 41.39 41.90
C GLU A 59 -38.75 41.68 40.41
N ARG A 60 -39.87 42.39 40.17
CA ARG A 60 -40.41 42.92 38.88
C ARG A 60 -41.34 44.09 39.25
N PRO A 61 -41.60 45.12 38.40
CA PRO A 61 -42.76 45.01 37.49
C PRO A 61 -42.68 45.88 36.20
N LEU A 62 -43.86 45.96 35.53
CA LEU A 62 -44.25 46.72 34.32
C LEU A 62 -44.00 45.99 32.97
N GLU A 63 -44.91 45.99 31.97
CA GLU A 63 -46.37 46.19 32.03
C GLU A 63 -47.14 45.49 30.86
N LYS A 64 -48.24 46.07 30.35
CA LYS A 64 -49.26 45.56 29.40
C LYS A 64 -50.02 46.79 28.74
N PRO A 65 -51.14 46.73 27.95
CA PRO A 65 -52.07 45.61 27.65
C PRO A 65 -52.65 45.49 26.20
N GLY A 66 -53.56 44.51 25.99
CA GLY A 66 -54.48 44.33 24.84
C GLY A 66 -54.54 42.87 24.33
N PHE A 67 -55.34 41.90 24.86
CA PHE A 67 -56.82 41.72 24.87
C PHE A 67 -57.42 41.68 23.44
N ILE A 68 -58.14 40.65 22.95
CA ILE A 68 -59.35 39.89 23.40
C ILE A 68 -59.29 38.45 22.76
N SER A 69 -59.46 37.31 23.45
CA SER A 69 -60.70 36.58 23.86
C SER A 69 -61.50 35.91 22.70
N GLN A 70 -62.15 34.73 22.77
CA GLN A 70 -62.24 33.61 23.75
C GLN A 70 -63.18 32.48 23.17
N ILE A 71 -63.32 31.35 23.90
CA ILE A 71 -64.49 30.41 23.99
C ILE A 71 -64.44 29.06 23.22
N ASP A 72 -64.90 28.05 23.96
CA ASP A 72 -64.91 26.60 23.76
C ASP A 72 -66.18 26.05 23.07
N SER A 73 -66.09 24.82 22.55
CA SER A 73 -67.09 23.71 22.70
C SER A 73 -66.62 22.52 21.84
N ASN A 74 -66.39 21.29 22.33
CA ASN A 74 -67.28 20.26 22.94
C ASN A 74 -67.95 19.32 21.91
N ASP A 75 -68.11 18.06 22.36
CA ASP A 75 -69.03 16.99 21.91
C ASP A 75 -68.68 16.14 20.65
N ASP A 76 -68.16 14.94 20.94
CA ASP A 76 -68.76 13.60 20.72
C ASP A 76 -69.20 13.04 19.34
N ASP A 77 -68.94 11.72 19.24
CA ASP A 77 -69.74 10.63 18.64
C ASP A 77 -69.57 10.07 17.19
N GLU A 78 -69.67 8.73 17.18
CA GLU A 78 -70.14 7.75 16.17
C GLU A 78 -69.54 7.61 14.74
N ASN A 79 -68.58 6.67 14.63
CA ASN A 79 -68.71 5.32 14.00
C ASN A 79 -69.57 5.03 12.74
N LEU A 80 -69.09 4.03 11.96
CA LEU A 80 -69.76 3.16 10.95
C LEU A 80 -69.73 3.50 9.43
N ASP A 81 -68.92 2.71 8.71
CA ASP A 81 -69.16 1.96 7.46
C ASP A 81 -70.11 2.49 6.35
N GLU A 82 -69.57 2.64 5.11
CA GLU A 82 -70.21 2.05 3.92
C GLU A 82 -69.24 1.76 2.75
N VAL A 83 -69.71 1.00 1.75
CA VAL A 83 -68.92 0.20 0.79
C VAL A 83 -68.79 0.86 -0.62
N ALA A 84 -67.69 0.56 -1.32
CA ALA A 84 -67.34 1.10 -2.65
C ALA A 84 -68.28 0.63 -3.81
N PRO A 85 -68.19 1.23 -5.03
CA PRO A 85 -67.25 0.65 -6.01
C PRO A 85 -66.62 1.59 -7.08
N SER A 86 -65.40 1.21 -7.50
CA SER A 86 -64.79 1.32 -8.86
C SER A 86 -64.83 2.62 -9.69
N SER A 87 -63.65 3.18 -9.98
CA SER A 87 -62.95 3.04 -11.30
C SER A 87 -61.61 3.81 -11.32
N PRO A 88 -60.65 3.48 -12.22
CA PRO A 88 -59.24 3.82 -11.99
C PRO A 88 -58.75 5.08 -12.75
N SER A 89 -58.00 5.94 -12.07
CA SER A 89 -57.16 6.97 -12.70
C SER A 89 -55.68 6.68 -12.48
N SER A 90 -54.96 6.40 -13.57
CA SER A 90 -53.54 6.07 -13.61
C SER A 90 -52.63 7.24 -13.18
N SER A 91 -51.70 6.99 -12.25
CA SER A 91 -50.53 7.87 -12.04
C SER A 91 -49.28 7.10 -11.57
N THR A 92 -48.89 6.06 -12.31
CA THR A 92 -47.64 5.31 -12.07
C THR A 92 -46.53 5.80 -12.99
N SER A 93 -45.68 6.74 -12.54
CA SER A 93 -44.26 6.86 -12.96
C SER A 93 -43.56 8.00 -12.22
N SER A 94 -42.34 7.74 -11.72
CA SER A 94 -41.24 8.70 -11.34
C SER A 94 -40.51 8.38 -10.03
N LYS A 95 -40.98 7.44 -9.19
CA LYS A 95 -40.37 7.15 -7.87
C LYS A 95 -39.53 5.87 -7.67
N PRO A 96 -39.25 4.98 -8.66
CA PRO A 96 -38.31 3.86 -8.43
C PRO A 96 -36.89 4.34 -8.08
N PHE A 97 -36.41 5.38 -8.76
CA PHE A 97 -35.04 5.87 -8.56
C PHE A 97 -34.90 6.68 -7.26
N ALA A 98 -35.94 7.44 -6.89
CA ALA A 98 -35.98 8.17 -5.61
C ALA A 98 -36.03 7.21 -4.41
N SER A 99 -36.85 6.14 -4.46
CA SER A 99 -36.88 5.13 -3.40
C SER A 99 -35.61 4.27 -3.37
N LEU A 100 -34.99 4.01 -4.53
CA LEU A 100 -33.67 3.37 -4.61
C LEU A 100 -32.60 4.24 -3.94
N ILE A 101 -32.49 5.53 -4.31
CA ILE A 101 -31.55 6.49 -3.70
C ILE A 101 -31.82 6.63 -2.20
N GLN A 102 -33.07 6.68 -1.77
CA GLN A 102 -33.42 6.81 -0.35
C GLN A 102 -33.10 5.52 0.42
N SER A 103 -33.33 4.34 -0.16
CA SER A 103 -32.90 3.05 0.42
C SER A 103 -31.38 2.90 0.45
N PHE A 104 -30.70 3.45 -0.56
CA PHE A 104 -29.24 3.51 -0.61
C PHE A 104 -28.73 4.45 0.48
N ARG A 105 -29.30 5.64 0.63
CA ARG A 105 -28.96 6.66 1.64
C ARG A 105 -29.27 6.21 3.07
N GLU A 106 -30.36 5.46 3.29
CA GLU A 106 -30.67 4.79 4.55
C GLU A 106 -29.60 3.73 4.90
N LYS A 107 -29.22 2.87 3.94
CA LYS A 107 -28.13 1.89 4.12
C LYS A 107 -26.74 2.53 4.21
N LEU A 108 -26.57 3.73 3.64
CA LEU A 108 -25.37 4.55 3.66
C LEU A 108 -25.32 5.51 4.87
N LYS A 109 -26.27 5.44 5.81
CA LYS A 109 -26.04 6.00 7.15
C LYS A 109 -24.71 5.43 7.62
N LEU A 110 -23.75 6.32 7.91
CA LEU A 110 -22.43 5.94 8.40
C LEU A 110 -22.61 5.56 9.87
N ASP A 111 -23.10 4.33 10.07
CA ASP A 111 -23.15 3.67 11.37
C ASP A 111 -21.76 3.74 12.02
N GLU A 112 -21.69 3.60 13.34
CA GLU A 112 -20.44 3.72 14.12
C GLU A 112 -19.28 2.92 13.52
N LEU A 113 -19.54 1.67 13.11
CA LEU A 113 -18.60 0.80 12.39
C LEU A 113 -18.15 1.35 11.02
N GLY A 114 -19.04 2.00 10.28
CA GLY A 114 -18.70 2.66 9.01
C GLY A 114 -17.79 3.87 9.20
N MET A 115 -18.01 4.64 10.27
CA MET A 115 -17.11 5.74 10.67
C MET A 115 -15.76 5.20 11.14
N GLU A 116 -15.73 4.12 11.91
CA GLU A 116 -14.49 3.45 12.34
C GLU A 116 -13.67 3.00 11.12
N ILE A 117 -14.27 2.25 10.19
CA ILE A 117 -13.64 1.82 8.93
C ILE A 117 -13.04 3.02 8.17
N MET A 118 -13.81 4.10 7.99
CA MET A 118 -13.34 5.30 7.28
C MET A 118 -12.23 6.05 8.02
N SER A 119 -12.24 6.06 9.36
CA SER A 119 -11.21 6.69 10.19
C SER A 119 -9.83 6.03 10.06
N ILE A 120 -9.80 4.73 9.75
CA ILE A 120 -8.58 3.96 9.49
C ILE A 120 -8.22 3.99 8.00
N ALA A 121 -9.22 3.84 7.12
CA ALA A 121 -9.01 3.78 5.67
C ALA A 121 -8.52 5.12 5.08
N LEU A 122 -9.02 6.27 5.54
CA LEU A 122 -8.67 7.57 4.95
C LEU A 122 -7.19 7.97 5.19
N PRO A 123 -6.61 7.84 6.41
CA PRO A 123 -5.17 8.05 6.61
C PRO A 123 -4.31 7.03 5.86
N ALA A 124 -4.72 5.76 5.81
CA ALA A 124 -4.02 4.72 5.05
C ALA A 124 -4.03 5.01 3.54
N ALA A 125 -5.15 5.50 3.00
CA ALA A 125 -5.30 5.92 1.62
C ALA A 125 -4.35 7.07 1.26
N LEU A 126 -4.25 8.10 2.11
CA LEU A 126 -3.33 9.21 1.90
C LEU A 126 -1.86 8.76 1.94
N ALA A 127 -1.51 7.82 2.82
CA ALA A 127 -0.16 7.26 2.88
C ALA A 127 0.17 6.40 1.65
N LEU A 128 -0.75 5.56 1.19
CA LEU A 128 -0.58 4.68 0.03
C LEU A 128 -0.70 5.41 -1.32
N ALA A 129 -1.29 6.61 -1.35
CA ALA A 129 -1.40 7.42 -2.57
C ALA A 129 -0.10 8.12 -2.97
N ALA A 130 0.91 8.23 -2.08
CA ALA A 130 2.15 8.93 -2.37
C ALA A 130 2.97 8.28 -3.52
N ASP A 131 3.20 6.97 -3.45
CA ASP A 131 3.99 6.25 -4.48
C ASP A 131 3.28 6.29 -5.86
N PRO A 132 1.97 6.02 -5.97
CA PRO A 132 1.30 6.01 -7.27
C PRO A 132 1.10 7.41 -7.86
N ILE A 133 0.93 8.45 -7.04
CA ILE A 133 0.89 9.84 -7.56
C ILE A 133 2.23 10.19 -8.22
N THR A 134 3.35 9.78 -7.61
CA THR A 134 4.68 9.97 -8.21
C THR A 134 4.81 9.16 -9.50
N SER A 135 4.45 7.87 -9.49
CA SER A 135 4.49 7.01 -10.67
C SER A 135 3.63 7.53 -11.84
N LEU A 136 2.47 8.15 -11.56
CA LEU A 136 1.65 8.83 -12.56
C LEU A 136 2.34 10.09 -13.12
N VAL A 137 3.03 10.87 -12.28
CA VAL A 137 3.80 12.06 -12.69
C VAL A 137 4.98 11.67 -13.59
N ASP A 138 5.76 10.65 -13.20
CA ASP A 138 6.88 10.13 -14.00
C ASP A 138 6.39 9.60 -15.35
N THR A 139 5.28 8.84 -15.35
CA THR A 139 4.60 8.35 -16.55
C THR A 139 4.13 9.50 -17.45
N ALA A 140 3.65 10.59 -16.88
CA ALA A 140 3.25 11.78 -17.63
C ALA A 140 4.45 12.55 -18.23
N PHE A 141 5.57 12.67 -17.50
CA PHE A 141 6.78 13.28 -18.05
C PHE A 141 7.37 12.46 -19.20
N VAL A 142 7.47 11.14 -19.05
CA VAL A 142 7.92 10.24 -20.12
C VAL A 142 6.95 10.27 -21.32
N GLY A 143 5.64 10.30 -21.08
CA GLY A 143 4.63 10.34 -22.15
C GLY A 143 4.61 11.62 -22.98
N HIS A 144 5.25 12.69 -22.50
CA HIS A 144 5.52 13.92 -23.26
C HIS A 144 6.83 13.88 -24.07
N LEU A 145 7.72 12.90 -23.87
CA LEU A 145 8.84 12.66 -24.78
C LEU A 145 8.36 12.04 -26.10
N GLY A 146 7.49 11.04 -25.99
CA GLY A 146 6.96 10.32 -27.13
C GLY A 146 6.30 8.98 -26.75
N SER A 147 5.51 8.45 -27.69
CA SER A 147 4.81 7.17 -27.51
C SER A 147 5.76 5.97 -27.52
N THR A 148 6.92 6.07 -28.19
CA THR A 148 7.94 5.02 -28.21
C THR A 148 8.64 4.89 -26.85
N GLU A 149 8.95 6.03 -26.23
CA GLU A 149 9.59 6.17 -24.94
C GLU A 149 8.66 5.68 -23.82
N LEU A 150 7.37 6.06 -23.87
CA LEU A 150 6.37 5.61 -22.90
C LEU A 150 6.14 4.10 -22.95
N ALA A 151 6.06 3.52 -24.15
CA ALA A 151 5.98 2.07 -24.34
C ALA A 151 7.22 1.34 -23.79
N ALA A 152 8.41 1.88 -24.08
CA ALA A 152 9.68 1.36 -23.59
C ALA A 152 9.79 1.37 -22.06
N VAL A 153 9.35 2.45 -21.41
CA VAL A 153 9.29 2.54 -19.95
C VAL A 153 8.30 1.53 -19.37
N GLY A 154 7.08 1.41 -19.91
CA GLY A 154 6.08 0.44 -19.42
C GLY A 154 6.56 -1.01 -19.47
N VAL A 155 7.20 -1.41 -20.58
CA VAL A 155 7.86 -2.73 -20.69
C VAL A 155 8.94 -2.89 -19.62
N SER A 156 9.83 -1.91 -19.50
CA SER A 156 10.99 -1.97 -18.60
C SER A 156 10.56 -2.03 -17.12
N ILE A 157 9.54 -1.25 -16.75
CA ILE A 157 8.88 -1.30 -15.43
C ILE A 157 8.29 -2.69 -15.19
N SER A 158 7.69 -3.33 -16.20
CA SER A 158 7.17 -4.70 -16.04
C SER A 158 8.26 -5.75 -15.88
N ILE A 159 9.39 -5.63 -16.61
CA ILE A 159 10.57 -6.50 -16.42
C ILE A 159 11.14 -6.32 -15.01
N PHE A 160 11.38 -5.06 -14.60
CA PHE A 160 11.94 -4.74 -13.28
C PHE A 160 11.01 -5.21 -12.17
N ASN A 161 9.70 -4.98 -12.26
CA ASN A 161 8.72 -5.49 -11.30
C ASN A 161 8.73 -7.01 -11.20
N LEU A 162 8.82 -7.74 -12.32
CA LEU A 162 8.85 -9.21 -12.28
C LEU A 162 10.11 -9.73 -11.56
N VAL A 163 11.28 -9.19 -11.88
CA VAL A 163 12.55 -9.62 -11.27
C VAL A 163 12.63 -9.15 -9.81
N ALA A 164 12.54 -7.84 -9.57
CA ALA A 164 12.71 -7.25 -8.25
C ALA A 164 11.68 -7.77 -7.25
N LYS A 165 10.38 -7.79 -7.58
CA LYS A 165 9.35 -8.22 -6.62
C LYS A 165 9.39 -9.73 -6.36
N LEU A 166 9.89 -10.55 -7.29
CA LEU A 166 10.06 -11.98 -7.08
C LEU A 166 11.16 -12.30 -6.05
N PHE A 167 12.31 -11.61 -6.13
CA PHE A 167 13.44 -11.86 -5.21
C PHE A 167 13.34 -11.04 -3.91
N ASN A 168 12.79 -9.83 -3.96
CA ASN A 168 12.91 -8.87 -2.85
C ASN A 168 11.73 -8.93 -1.85
N ILE A 169 10.54 -9.39 -2.26
CA ILE A 169 9.42 -9.63 -1.32
C ILE A 169 9.75 -10.77 -0.31
N PRO A 170 10.31 -11.93 -0.73
CA PRO A 170 10.78 -12.95 0.21
C PRO A 170 11.79 -12.39 1.22
N LEU A 171 12.79 -11.64 0.74
CA LEU A 171 13.85 -11.05 1.57
C LEU A 171 13.29 -10.10 2.63
N LEU A 172 12.37 -9.20 2.25
CA LEU A 172 11.68 -8.29 3.16
C LEU A 172 10.96 -9.04 4.30
N ASN A 173 10.21 -10.09 3.96
CA ASN A 173 9.42 -10.87 4.92
C ASN A 173 10.29 -11.67 5.89
N ILE A 174 11.37 -12.27 5.40
CA ILE A 174 12.37 -13.00 6.21
C ILE A 174 13.04 -12.04 7.19
N THR A 175 13.52 -10.88 6.69
CA THR A 175 14.19 -9.85 7.51
C THR A 175 13.27 -9.35 8.62
N THR A 176 12.02 -9.02 8.28
CA THR A 176 11.03 -8.55 9.27
C THR A 176 10.79 -9.58 10.37
N SER A 177 10.73 -10.86 10.01
CA SER A 177 10.47 -11.96 10.95
C SER A 177 11.66 -12.21 11.88
N PHE A 178 12.89 -12.29 11.34
CA PHE A 178 14.09 -12.48 12.16
C PHE A 178 14.35 -11.32 13.13
N VAL A 179 14.19 -10.08 12.67
CA VAL A 179 14.40 -8.90 13.52
C VAL A 179 13.34 -8.82 14.62
N ALA A 180 12.08 -9.15 14.31
CA ALA A 180 11.02 -9.20 15.31
C ALA A 180 11.22 -10.32 16.35
N GLU A 181 11.68 -11.50 15.92
CA GLU A 181 12.01 -12.63 16.80
C GLU A 181 13.17 -12.27 17.75
N GLU A 182 14.29 -11.77 17.22
CA GLU A 182 15.46 -11.38 18.00
C GLU A 182 15.14 -10.24 18.98
N GLN A 183 14.37 -9.24 18.54
CA GLN A 183 13.90 -8.15 19.40
C GLN A 183 12.97 -8.63 20.53
N ALA A 184 12.12 -9.63 20.28
CA ALA A 184 11.23 -10.19 21.30
C ALA A 184 11.97 -11.03 22.34
N VAL A 185 13.04 -11.74 21.94
CA VAL A 185 13.93 -12.46 22.86
C VAL A 185 14.68 -11.48 23.76
N LEU A 186 15.24 -10.39 23.20
CA LEU A 186 15.94 -9.37 23.99
C LEU A 186 15.05 -8.69 25.03
N VAL A 187 13.78 -8.39 24.70
CA VAL A 187 12.83 -7.79 25.67
C VAL A 187 12.49 -8.76 26.80
N LYS A 188 12.30 -10.06 26.51
CA LYS A 188 12.10 -11.06 27.56
C LYS A 188 13.31 -11.23 28.48
N GLY A 189 14.53 -11.15 27.92
CA GLY A 189 15.76 -11.18 28.73
C GLY A 189 15.83 -9.99 29.70
N ASP A 190 15.56 -8.77 29.23
CA ASP A 190 15.53 -7.56 30.07
C ASP A 190 14.42 -7.58 31.14
N ASP A 191 13.30 -8.29 30.91
CA ASP A 191 12.21 -8.48 31.89
C ASP A 191 12.50 -9.59 32.94
N ASP A 192 13.32 -10.60 32.61
CA ASP A 192 13.68 -11.72 33.51
C ASP A 192 15.01 -11.46 34.28
N ASP A 193 15.97 -10.70 33.73
CA ASP A 193 17.31 -10.45 34.30
C ASP A 193 17.41 -9.21 35.22
N ASP A 194 16.51 -9.08 36.21
CA ASP A 194 16.66 -8.05 37.28
C ASP A 194 17.67 -8.48 38.39
N VAL A 195 18.41 -9.60 38.20
CA VAL A 195 19.46 -10.07 39.12
C VAL A 195 20.68 -10.66 38.39
N SER A 196 21.71 -9.81 38.22
CA SER A 196 23.13 -10.16 37.93
C SER A 196 23.43 -10.87 36.58
N THR A 197 24.31 -10.34 35.73
CA THR A 197 25.70 -9.99 36.07
C THR A 197 26.30 -8.97 35.11
N SER A 198 26.98 -7.96 35.68
CA SER A 198 27.68 -6.88 34.97
C SER A 198 28.94 -7.31 34.21
N LEU A 199 29.17 -6.79 33.00
CA LEU A 199 30.51 -6.50 32.48
C LEU A 199 30.53 -5.27 31.54
N SER A 200 31.18 -4.19 32.02
CA SER A 200 31.83 -3.10 31.25
C SER A 200 30.99 -1.97 30.61
N HIS A 201 31.15 -0.76 31.18
CA HIS A 201 31.26 0.61 30.57
C HIS A 201 30.52 0.97 29.26
N ASP A 202 29.96 2.18 29.08
CA ASP A 202 30.20 3.45 29.78
C ASP A 202 28.95 4.36 29.74
N SER A 203 28.74 5.20 30.76
CA SER A 203 27.51 6.00 30.90
C SER A 203 27.64 7.44 30.40
N MET A 204 27.24 7.71 29.15
CA MET A 204 26.96 9.09 28.72
C MET A 204 25.92 9.19 27.57
N GLY A 205 24.68 9.54 27.92
CA GLY A 205 23.76 10.37 27.11
C GLY A 205 23.29 9.93 25.71
N GLY A 206 23.81 8.84 25.14
CA GLY A 206 23.43 8.34 23.80
C GLY A 206 22.54 7.10 23.86
N SER A 207 21.58 6.99 22.96
CA SER A 207 20.74 5.79 22.79
C SER A 207 21.60 4.53 22.71
N LYS A 208 21.38 3.56 23.60
CA LYS A 208 22.03 2.24 23.53
C LYS A 208 21.74 1.61 22.15
N LYS A 209 22.77 1.44 21.31
CA LYS A 209 22.62 0.73 20.04
C LYS A 209 22.28 -0.72 20.31
N LYS A 210 21.25 -1.24 19.63
CA LYS A 210 20.82 -2.63 19.73
C LYS A 210 21.85 -3.53 19.05
N PHE A 211 22.16 -4.66 19.67
CA PHE A 211 23.03 -5.68 19.10
C PHE A 211 22.17 -6.72 18.39
N LEU A 212 22.16 -6.70 17.05
CA LEU A 212 21.27 -7.54 16.24
C LEU A 212 21.99 -8.14 15.02
N PRO A 213 22.68 -9.29 15.18
CA PRO A 213 23.28 -10.05 14.09
C PRO A 213 22.32 -10.35 12.93
N SER A 214 21.01 -10.48 13.16
CA SER A 214 20.02 -10.67 12.09
C SER A 214 19.99 -9.51 11.09
N VAL A 215 20.11 -8.26 11.58
CA VAL A 215 20.11 -7.05 10.76
C VAL A 215 21.32 -7.03 9.83
N SER A 216 22.52 -7.22 10.36
CA SER A 216 23.75 -7.27 9.55
C SER A 216 23.70 -8.38 8.50
N THR A 217 23.18 -9.55 8.88
CA THR A 217 23.00 -10.69 7.97
C THR A 217 22.01 -10.38 6.86
N SER A 218 20.89 -9.71 7.16
CA SER A 218 19.90 -9.29 6.16
C SER A 218 20.46 -8.25 5.17
N LEU A 219 21.26 -7.30 5.65
CA LEU A 219 21.90 -6.29 4.82
C LEU A 219 23.00 -6.87 3.92
N ALA A 220 23.77 -7.86 4.42
CA ALA A 220 24.76 -8.57 3.62
C ALA A 220 24.10 -9.40 2.49
N LEU A 221 23.00 -10.11 2.80
CA LEU A 221 22.20 -10.83 1.80
C LEU A 221 21.56 -9.85 0.80
N ALA A 222 21.05 -8.71 1.26
CA ALA A 222 20.49 -7.67 0.40
C ALA A 222 21.52 -7.07 -0.56
N ALA A 223 22.74 -6.79 -0.09
CA ALA A 223 23.83 -6.34 -0.94
C ALA A 223 24.20 -7.39 -2.00
N ALA A 224 24.31 -8.67 -1.60
CA ALA A 224 24.64 -9.76 -2.51
C ALA A 224 23.56 -9.96 -3.58
N PHE A 225 22.28 -9.98 -3.20
CA PHE A 225 21.17 -10.09 -4.15
C PHE A 225 21.05 -8.86 -5.05
N GLY A 226 21.19 -7.64 -4.52
CA GLY A 226 21.10 -6.42 -5.33
C GLY A 226 22.25 -6.27 -6.35
N ILE A 227 23.46 -6.69 -5.99
CA ILE A 227 24.58 -6.77 -6.96
C ILE A 227 24.30 -7.85 -8.01
N GLY A 228 23.80 -9.02 -7.61
CA GLY A 228 23.40 -10.09 -8.53
C GLY A 228 22.29 -9.67 -9.50
N GLU A 229 21.27 -8.97 -8.99
CA GLU A 229 20.16 -8.40 -9.76
C GLU A 229 20.67 -7.32 -10.73
N THR A 230 21.58 -6.44 -10.30
CA THR A 230 22.22 -5.45 -11.19
C THR A 230 22.90 -6.12 -12.38
N ILE A 231 23.73 -7.13 -12.12
CA ILE A 231 24.45 -7.86 -13.17
C ILE A 231 23.46 -8.58 -14.09
N ALA A 232 22.46 -9.26 -13.52
CA ALA A 232 21.46 -10.00 -14.28
C ALA A 232 20.59 -9.08 -15.16
N LEU A 233 20.14 -7.92 -14.65
CA LEU A 233 19.33 -6.97 -15.41
C LEU A 233 20.16 -6.23 -16.46
N PHE A 234 21.39 -5.80 -16.14
CA PHE A 234 22.25 -5.05 -17.07
C PHE A 234 22.63 -5.90 -18.28
N PHE A 235 23.23 -7.07 -18.05
CA PHE A 235 23.64 -7.98 -19.14
C PHE A 235 22.47 -8.76 -19.74
N GLY A 236 21.42 -9.04 -18.95
CA GLY A 236 20.23 -9.77 -19.40
C GLY A 236 19.18 -8.91 -20.11
N SER A 237 19.28 -7.57 -20.04
CA SER A 237 18.33 -6.60 -20.62
C SER A 237 17.81 -6.98 -22.01
N GLY A 238 18.71 -7.24 -22.97
CA GLY A 238 18.32 -7.64 -24.34
C GLY A 238 17.63 -9.00 -24.44
N SER A 239 17.94 -9.95 -23.55
CA SER A 239 17.29 -11.27 -23.47
C SER A 239 15.92 -11.21 -22.79
N LEU A 240 15.76 -10.35 -21.78
CA LEU A 240 14.48 -10.07 -21.13
C LEU A 240 13.50 -9.40 -22.10
N LEU A 241 13.97 -8.47 -22.94
CA LEU A 241 13.18 -7.88 -24.02
C LEU A 241 12.79 -8.90 -25.11
N ASN A 242 13.67 -9.86 -25.43
CA ASN A 242 13.30 -11.00 -26.29
C ASN A 242 12.22 -11.87 -25.65
N THR A 243 12.27 -12.07 -24.33
CA THR A 243 11.29 -12.87 -23.58
C THR A 243 9.92 -12.18 -23.53
N MET A 244 9.90 -10.84 -23.44
CA MET A 244 8.70 -10.02 -23.68
C MET A 244 8.20 -10.10 -25.13
N GLY A 245 8.97 -10.70 -26.05
CA GLY A 245 8.60 -10.87 -27.46
C GLY A 245 8.67 -9.60 -28.29
N ILE A 246 9.51 -8.64 -27.90
CA ILE A 246 9.66 -7.37 -28.62
C ILE A 246 10.54 -7.58 -29.86
N PRO A 247 10.03 -7.31 -31.09
CA PRO A 247 10.80 -7.47 -32.32
C PRO A 247 12.11 -6.67 -32.32
N VAL A 248 13.13 -7.15 -33.02
CA VAL A 248 14.48 -6.54 -33.03
C VAL A 248 14.48 -5.19 -33.73
N ASP A 249 13.62 -5.04 -34.73
CA ASP A 249 13.31 -3.86 -35.53
C ASP A 249 12.32 -2.88 -34.84
N SER A 250 11.78 -3.23 -33.67
CA SER A 250 10.80 -2.39 -32.97
C SER A 250 11.43 -1.10 -32.44
N PRO A 251 10.84 0.09 -32.70
CA PRO A 251 11.43 1.37 -32.33
C PRO A 251 11.61 1.53 -30.81
N MET A 252 10.77 0.89 -30.00
CA MET A 252 10.86 0.94 -28.54
C MET A 252 11.97 0.06 -27.95
N ARG A 253 12.61 -0.82 -28.74
CA ARG A 253 13.59 -1.77 -28.23
C ARG A 253 14.85 -1.11 -27.68
N ILE A 254 15.43 -0.16 -28.42
CA ILE A 254 16.65 0.55 -27.99
C ILE A 254 16.36 1.41 -26.73
N PRO A 255 15.31 2.25 -26.69
CA PRO A 255 14.94 2.98 -25.48
C PRO A 255 14.66 2.06 -24.27
N ALA A 256 13.96 0.93 -24.47
CA ALA A 256 13.66 -0.01 -23.38
C ALA A 256 14.93 -0.68 -22.84
N GLN A 257 15.88 -1.04 -23.71
CA GLN A 257 17.15 -1.61 -23.29
C GLN A 257 17.98 -0.58 -22.51
N GLN A 258 18.05 0.67 -22.98
CA GLN A 258 18.75 1.76 -22.28
C GLN A 258 18.14 2.01 -20.89
N PHE A 259 16.81 2.17 -20.80
CA PHE A 259 16.12 2.38 -19.54
C PHE A 259 16.31 1.20 -18.57
N THR A 260 16.14 -0.05 -19.04
CA THR A 260 16.36 -1.26 -18.23
C THR A 260 17.79 -1.35 -17.72
N SER A 261 18.79 -1.11 -18.56
CA SER A 261 20.21 -1.15 -18.17
C SER A 261 20.59 -0.05 -17.19
N ILE A 262 20.01 1.15 -17.28
CA ILE A 262 20.24 2.21 -16.30
C ILE A 262 19.52 1.86 -14.98
N ARG A 263 18.25 1.45 -15.02
CA ARG A 263 17.49 1.05 -13.83
C ARG A 263 18.11 -0.14 -13.09
N ALA A 264 18.85 -1.02 -13.77
CA ALA A 264 19.61 -2.09 -13.13
C ALA A 264 20.54 -1.58 -12.01
N PHE A 265 21.16 -0.40 -12.15
CA PHE A 265 22.00 0.20 -11.11
C PHE A 265 21.22 0.66 -9.86
N GLY A 266 19.89 0.74 -9.92
CA GLY A 266 19.02 1.00 -8.77
C GLY A 266 18.73 -0.24 -7.92
N ALA A 267 18.90 -1.44 -8.48
CA ALA A 267 18.66 -2.71 -7.79
C ALA A 267 19.38 -2.82 -6.42
N PRO A 268 20.67 -2.47 -6.26
CA PRO A 268 21.35 -2.55 -4.96
C PRO A 268 20.71 -1.64 -3.91
N ALA A 269 20.31 -0.43 -4.33
CA ALA A 269 19.70 0.55 -3.45
C ALA A 269 18.30 0.10 -2.98
N ILE A 270 17.43 -0.32 -3.90
CA ILE A 270 16.08 -0.75 -3.53
C ILE A 270 16.08 -2.04 -2.69
N VAL A 271 16.97 -3.00 -2.96
CA VAL A 271 17.09 -4.24 -2.16
C VAL A 271 17.59 -3.94 -0.74
N LEU A 272 18.62 -3.08 -0.60
CA LEU A 272 19.10 -2.60 0.70
C LEU A 272 18.03 -1.81 1.46
N ALA A 273 17.31 -0.92 0.77
CA ALA A 273 16.20 -0.18 1.34
C ALA A 273 15.10 -1.12 1.86
N LEU A 274 14.74 -2.17 1.10
CA LEU A 274 13.75 -3.15 1.54
C LEU A 274 14.20 -3.96 2.77
N ALA A 275 15.46 -4.37 2.86
CA ALA A 275 15.98 -5.02 4.07
C ALA A 275 15.97 -4.08 5.29
N ALA A 276 16.35 -2.81 5.10
CA ALA A 276 16.25 -1.79 6.16
C ALA A 276 14.79 -1.52 6.56
N GLN A 277 13.85 -1.45 5.60
CA GLN A 277 12.42 -1.33 5.89
C GLN A 277 11.89 -2.52 6.69
N GLY A 278 12.27 -3.75 6.33
CA GLY A 278 11.90 -4.95 7.09
C GLY A 278 12.41 -4.90 8.53
N THR A 279 13.64 -4.38 8.72
CA THR A 279 14.24 -4.16 10.04
C THR A 279 13.42 -3.15 10.87
N PHE A 280 13.11 -1.96 10.33
CA PHE A 280 12.30 -0.96 11.04
C PHE A 280 10.87 -1.46 11.33
N ARG A 281 10.25 -2.19 10.40
CA ARG A 281 8.95 -2.85 10.63
C ARG A 281 9.04 -3.88 11.76
N GLY A 282 10.15 -4.63 11.87
CA GLY A 282 10.44 -5.52 12.99
C GLY A 282 10.58 -4.79 14.34
N PHE A 283 11.14 -3.56 14.33
CA PHE A 283 11.15 -2.65 15.49
C PHE A 283 9.80 -1.99 15.79
N LYS A 284 8.78 -2.24 14.96
CA LYS A 284 7.46 -1.57 14.97
C LYS A 284 7.52 -0.07 14.64
N ASP A 285 8.61 0.42 14.03
CA ASP A 285 8.67 1.75 13.42
C ASP A 285 8.26 1.69 11.96
N THR A 286 7.04 2.17 11.67
CA THR A 286 6.52 2.33 10.31
C THR A 286 6.69 3.75 9.76
N LYS A 287 7.09 4.71 10.60
CA LYS A 287 7.21 6.13 10.23
C LYS A 287 8.54 6.44 9.55
N THR A 288 9.65 5.90 10.04
CA THR A 288 10.97 6.10 9.42
C THR A 288 11.02 5.58 7.96
N PRO A 289 10.51 4.36 7.65
CA PRO A 289 10.27 3.91 6.27
C PRO A 289 9.47 4.90 5.42
N LEU A 290 8.32 5.36 5.92
CA LEU A 290 7.40 6.23 5.17
C LEU A 290 8.03 7.57 4.81
N TYR A 291 8.72 8.22 5.76
CA TYR A 291 9.38 9.50 5.50
C TYR A 291 10.56 9.38 4.53
N ALA A 292 11.32 8.27 4.57
CA ALA A 292 12.40 8.03 3.63
C ALA A 292 11.87 7.88 2.20
N ILE A 293 10.83 7.06 2.01
CA ILE A 293 10.17 6.87 0.70
C ILE A 293 9.58 8.18 0.19
N ALA A 294 8.82 8.91 1.01
CA ALA A 294 8.23 10.19 0.62
C ALA A 294 9.29 11.23 0.20
N ALA A 295 10.44 11.28 0.89
CA ALA A 295 11.56 12.15 0.51
C ALA A 295 12.20 11.71 -0.81
N GLY A 296 12.38 10.41 -1.03
CA GLY A 296 12.88 9.85 -2.29
C GLY A 296 11.96 10.16 -3.47
N ASN A 297 10.67 9.88 -3.35
CA ASN A 297 9.67 10.15 -4.37
C ASN A 297 9.56 11.64 -4.72
N LEU A 298 9.62 12.52 -3.72
CA LEU A 298 9.64 13.97 -3.94
C LEU A 298 10.89 14.40 -4.71
N VAL A 299 12.06 13.83 -4.40
CA VAL A 299 13.29 14.08 -5.15
C VAL A 299 13.19 13.50 -6.57
N ASN A 300 12.56 12.35 -6.77
CA ASN A 300 12.31 11.76 -8.09
C ASN A 300 11.49 12.72 -8.97
N ALA A 301 10.34 13.19 -8.46
CA ALA A 301 9.44 14.09 -9.18
C ALA A 301 10.07 15.47 -9.50
N ILE A 302 11.11 15.88 -8.76
CA ILE A 302 11.89 17.09 -9.03
C ILE A 302 13.02 16.81 -10.04
N LEU A 303 13.71 15.68 -9.92
CA LEU A 303 14.83 15.30 -10.80
C LEU A 303 14.36 14.89 -12.20
N ASP A 304 13.19 14.28 -12.33
CA ASP A 304 12.60 13.87 -13.61
C ASP A 304 12.59 15.02 -14.63
N PRO A 305 11.89 16.15 -14.42
CA PRO A 305 11.87 17.22 -15.42
C PRO A 305 13.25 17.87 -15.66
N ILE A 306 14.15 17.82 -14.67
CA ILE A 306 15.52 18.34 -14.78
C ILE A 306 16.38 17.46 -15.70
N PHE A 307 16.33 16.13 -15.56
CA PHE A 307 17.11 15.23 -16.40
C PHE A 307 16.45 14.94 -17.74
N ILE A 308 15.11 14.79 -17.77
CA ILE A 308 14.33 14.50 -18.98
C ILE A 308 14.40 15.69 -19.96
N PHE A 309 13.99 16.89 -19.52
CA PHE A 309 13.83 18.04 -20.41
C PHE A 309 15.02 19.00 -20.37
N PHE A 310 15.43 19.47 -19.18
CA PHE A 310 16.46 20.52 -19.09
C PHE A 310 17.87 20.00 -19.47
N SER A 311 18.21 18.77 -19.07
CA SER A 311 19.48 18.13 -19.41
C SER A 311 19.45 17.39 -20.75
N GLY A 312 18.29 17.27 -21.40
CA GLY A 312 18.12 16.59 -22.69
C GLY A 312 18.42 15.08 -22.66
N LEU A 313 18.43 14.42 -21.49
CA LEU A 313 18.73 12.99 -21.36
C LEU A 313 17.52 12.11 -21.71
N GLY A 314 16.33 12.70 -21.89
CA GLY A 314 15.11 12.00 -22.28
C GLY A 314 14.81 10.80 -21.38
N ILE A 315 14.53 9.65 -21.98
CA ILE A 315 14.24 8.40 -21.27
C ILE A 315 15.37 7.95 -20.32
N SER A 316 16.64 8.25 -20.65
CA SER A 316 17.76 7.95 -19.76
C SER A 316 17.75 8.84 -18.52
N GLY A 317 17.25 10.07 -18.64
CA GLY A 317 17.09 11.00 -17.53
C GLY A 317 16.10 10.50 -16.47
N ALA A 318 14.94 10.00 -16.89
CA ALA A 318 13.95 9.38 -15.99
C ALA A 318 14.56 8.20 -15.22
N ALA A 319 15.28 7.30 -15.91
CA ALA A 319 15.95 6.18 -15.25
C ALA A 319 17.00 6.62 -14.22
N ILE A 320 17.80 7.65 -14.52
CA ILE A 320 18.80 8.23 -13.61
C ILE A 320 18.14 8.87 -12.39
N ALA A 321 17.06 9.62 -12.58
CA ALA A 321 16.28 10.23 -11.49
C ALA A 321 15.74 9.19 -10.50
N THR A 322 15.16 8.10 -11.01
CA THR A 322 14.68 7.00 -10.15
C THR A 322 15.83 6.36 -9.38
N VAL A 323 16.97 6.06 -10.04
CA VAL A 323 18.14 5.43 -9.39
C VAL A 323 18.70 6.32 -8.28
N ILE A 324 18.85 7.63 -8.52
CA ILE A 324 19.32 8.59 -7.50
C ILE A 324 18.37 8.61 -6.30
N SER A 325 17.05 8.57 -6.55
CA SER A 325 16.02 8.59 -5.51
C SER A 325 16.01 7.28 -4.69
N GLU A 326 16.19 6.12 -5.32
CA GLU A 326 16.36 4.84 -4.62
C GLU A 326 17.61 4.85 -3.73
N TYR A 327 18.74 5.39 -4.21
CA TYR A 327 19.95 5.56 -3.40
C TYR A 327 19.75 6.53 -2.23
N LEU A 328 18.95 7.60 -2.40
CA LEU A 328 18.59 8.52 -1.30
C LEU A 328 17.75 7.81 -0.24
N ILE A 329 16.74 7.02 -0.64
CA ILE A 329 15.92 6.22 0.28
C ILE A 329 16.80 5.24 1.06
N ALA A 330 17.66 4.49 0.37
CA ALA A 330 18.60 3.55 0.98
C ALA A 330 19.55 4.26 1.97
N PHE A 331 20.10 5.42 1.59
CA PHE A 331 20.98 6.21 2.44
C PHE A 331 20.27 6.70 3.73
N ILE A 332 19.07 7.27 3.63
CA ILE A 332 18.30 7.74 4.79
C ILE A 332 18.03 6.58 5.76
N LEU A 333 17.60 5.43 5.24
CA LEU A 333 17.28 4.25 6.05
C LEU A 333 18.53 3.65 6.70
N LEU A 334 19.63 3.48 5.96
CA LEU A 334 20.88 2.95 6.51
C LEU A 334 21.53 3.91 7.51
N TRP A 335 21.42 5.22 7.29
CA TRP A 335 21.85 6.23 8.26
C TRP A 335 21.09 6.09 9.58
N LYS A 336 19.75 6.05 9.52
CA LYS A 336 18.90 5.85 10.70
C LYS A 336 19.19 4.52 11.38
N LEU A 337 19.37 3.46 10.62
CA LEU A 337 19.64 2.13 11.15
C LEU A 337 21.00 2.05 11.85
N ASN A 338 22.02 2.73 11.34
CA ASN A 338 23.33 2.88 12.01
C ASN A 338 23.25 3.71 13.31
N GLN A 339 22.23 4.56 13.49
CA GLN A 339 22.00 5.23 14.78
C GLN A 339 21.38 4.28 15.83
N GLU A 340 20.59 3.29 15.39
CA GLU A 340 19.85 2.38 16.28
C GLU A 340 20.50 1.02 16.52
N VAL A 341 21.33 0.53 15.60
CA VAL A 341 21.88 -0.84 15.59
C VAL A 341 23.40 -0.80 15.43
N GLN A 342 24.09 -1.68 16.15
CA GLN A 342 25.52 -1.93 15.93
C GLN A 342 25.68 -3.11 14.96
N LEU A 343 26.33 -2.87 13.82
CA LEU A 343 26.59 -3.90 12.80
C LEU A 343 27.74 -4.81 13.24
N VAL A 344 27.56 -6.12 13.06
CA VAL A 344 28.45 -7.20 13.53
C VAL A 344 28.65 -8.19 12.38
N THR A 345 29.68 -9.03 12.43
CA THR A 345 29.91 -10.12 11.45
C THR A 345 28.65 -10.98 11.26
N PRO A 346 28.15 -11.16 10.02
CA PRO A 346 26.97 -12.00 9.74
C PRO A 346 27.13 -13.43 10.25
N ASN A 347 26.06 -14.00 10.77
CA ASN A 347 25.96 -15.44 11.06
C ASN A 347 24.73 -15.99 10.32
N VAL A 348 24.98 -16.66 9.19
CA VAL A 348 23.94 -17.16 8.28
C VAL A 348 23.53 -18.56 8.70
N ASP A 349 22.41 -18.68 9.41
CA ASP A 349 21.77 -19.96 9.69
C ASP A 349 20.79 -20.33 8.55
N GLY A 350 21.26 -21.19 7.64
CA GLY A 350 20.50 -21.63 6.47
C GLY A 350 19.22 -22.41 6.82
N ASP A 351 19.20 -23.14 7.92
CA ASP A 351 18.04 -23.94 8.34
C ASP A 351 16.91 -23.06 8.87
N LYS A 352 17.25 -21.95 9.53
CA LYS A 352 16.27 -20.90 9.87
C LYS A 352 15.68 -20.26 8.62
N ILE A 353 16.51 -19.86 7.66
CA ILE A 353 16.06 -19.27 6.39
C ILE A 353 15.11 -20.23 5.66
N ALA A 354 15.49 -21.49 5.49
CA ALA A 354 14.67 -22.50 4.81
C ALA A 354 13.31 -22.72 5.51
N ARG A 355 13.28 -22.71 6.85
CA ARG A 355 12.05 -22.88 7.64
C ARG A 355 11.08 -21.71 7.45
N TYR A 356 11.59 -20.47 7.43
CA TYR A 356 10.78 -19.29 7.15
C TYR A 356 10.36 -19.19 5.68
N LEU A 357 11.23 -19.56 4.73
CA LEU A 357 10.89 -19.62 3.31
C LEU A 357 9.74 -20.60 3.04
N LYS A 358 9.74 -21.75 3.72
CA LYS A 358 8.65 -22.75 3.68
C LYS A 358 7.33 -22.23 4.28
N SER A 359 7.39 -21.38 5.30
CA SER A 359 6.21 -20.78 5.95
C SER A 359 5.60 -19.64 5.11
N GLY A 360 6.43 -18.70 4.65
CA GLY A 360 6.02 -17.58 3.81
C GLY A 360 5.74 -17.93 2.34
N GLY A 361 6.14 -19.12 1.90
CA GLY A 361 6.11 -19.54 0.49
C GLY A 361 4.72 -19.49 -0.17
N LEU A 362 3.63 -19.66 0.60
CA LEU A 362 2.27 -19.52 0.09
C LEU A 362 2.02 -18.09 -0.45
N LEU A 363 2.33 -17.06 0.35
CA LEU A 363 2.17 -15.65 -0.03
C LEU A 363 3.12 -15.23 -1.16
N MET A 364 4.30 -15.85 -1.25
CA MET A 364 5.19 -15.67 -2.42
C MET A 364 4.53 -16.23 -3.68
N TRP A 365 3.97 -17.45 -3.62
CA TRP A 365 3.36 -18.12 -4.76
C TRP A 365 2.11 -17.36 -5.26
N ARG A 366 1.33 -16.78 -4.34
CA ARG A 366 0.27 -15.81 -4.64
C ARG A 366 0.81 -14.62 -5.44
N SER A 367 1.84 -13.95 -4.92
CA SER A 367 2.41 -12.74 -5.54
C SER A 367 3.03 -13.05 -6.90
N PHE A 368 3.72 -14.18 -7.05
CA PHE A 368 4.26 -14.67 -8.31
C PHE A 368 3.17 -14.87 -9.37
N ALA A 369 2.04 -15.48 -9.02
CA ALA A 369 0.91 -15.65 -9.94
C ALA A 369 0.36 -14.30 -10.45
N VAL A 370 0.27 -13.28 -9.58
CA VAL A 370 -0.09 -11.91 -10.00
C VAL A 370 0.96 -11.35 -10.96
N LEU A 371 2.24 -11.36 -10.56
CA LEU A 371 3.33 -10.76 -11.34
C LEU A 371 3.46 -11.40 -12.73
N VAL A 372 3.36 -12.73 -12.85
CA VAL A 372 3.38 -13.44 -14.13
C VAL A 372 2.18 -13.06 -14.99
N THR A 373 0.97 -12.99 -14.43
CA THR A 373 -0.25 -12.62 -15.17
C THR A 373 -0.15 -11.19 -15.71
N MET A 374 0.30 -10.24 -14.89
CA MET A 374 0.49 -8.84 -15.31
C MET A 374 1.63 -8.69 -16.32
N THR A 375 2.72 -9.43 -16.15
CA THR A 375 3.86 -9.41 -17.10
C THR A 375 3.46 -10.00 -18.44
N LEU A 376 2.66 -11.07 -18.47
CA LEU A 376 2.16 -11.64 -19.72
C LEU A 376 1.21 -10.67 -20.44
N SER A 377 0.33 -9.98 -19.70
CA SER A 377 -0.52 -8.90 -20.22
C SER A 377 0.32 -7.80 -20.90
N THR A 378 1.37 -7.32 -20.22
CA THR A 378 2.29 -6.31 -20.76
C THR A 378 3.11 -6.81 -21.95
N SER A 379 3.61 -8.05 -21.91
CA SER A 379 4.32 -8.73 -23.00
C SER A 379 3.47 -8.77 -24.27
N ILE A 380 2.18 -9.09 -24.13
CA ILE A 380 1.28 -9.16 -25.27
C ILE A 380 0.92 -7.76 -25.79
N ALA A 381 0.66 -6.79 -24.91
CA ALA A 381 0.45 -5.40 -25.32
C ALA A 381 1.67 -4.81 -26.06
N ALA A 382 2.90 -5.18 -25.66
CA ALA A 382 4.12 -4.78 -26.35
C ALA A 382 4.27 -5.40 -27.75
N ARG A 383 3.72 -6.58 -28.00
CA ARG A 383 3.76 -7.22 -29.34
C ARG A 383 2.89 -6.51 -30.38
N GLU A 384 1.86 -5.80 -29.95
CA GLU A 384 1.00 -4.97 -30.82
C GLU A 384 1.71 -3.70 -31.34
N GLY A 385 2.87 -3.34 -30.77
CA GLY A 385 3.69 -2.18 -31.17
C GLY A 385 3.76 -1.08 -30.12
N SER A 386 4.55 -0.03 -30.39
CA SER A 386 4.79 1.05 -29.43
C SER A 386 3.53 1.86 -29.11
N ILE A 387 2.75 2.27 -30.11
CA ILE A 387 1.58 3.14 -29.90
C ILE A 387 0.48 2.44 -29.05
N PRO A 388 0.09 1.17 -29.33
CA PRO A 388 -0.81 0.42 -28.44
C PRO A 388 -0.24 0.19 -27.04
N MET A 389 1.06 -0.12 -26.93
CA MET A 389 1.72 -0.35 -25.63
C MET A 389 1.80 0.93 -24.77
N ALA A 390 2.00 2.10 -25.39
CA ALA A 390 1.94 3.40 -24.71
C ALA A 390 0.54 3.68 -24.13
N ALA A 391 -0.50 3.42 -24.92
CA ALA A 391 -1.89 3.56 -24.46
C ALA A 391 -2.23 2.56 -23.35
N TYR A 392 -1.72 1.32 -23.46
CA TYR A 392 -1.82 0.31 -22.41
C TYR A 392 -1.17 0.78 -21.11
N GLN A 393 0.05 1.33 -21.16
CA GLN A 393 0.78 1.83 -19.99
C GLN A 393 -0.01 2.92 -19.25
N ILE A 394 -0.56 3.93 -19.96
CA ILE A 394 -1.38 4.98 -19.34
C ILE A 394 -2.60 4.37 -18.62
N CYS A 395 -3.30 3.45 -19.28
CA CYS A 395 -4.47 2.80 -18.72
C CYS A 395 -4.13 1.94 -17.48
N LEU A 396 -3.03 1.18 -17.53
CA LEU A 396 -2.55 0.36 -16.40
C LEU A 396 -2.11 1.21 -15.22
N GLU A 397 -1.41 2.31 -15.44
CA GLU A 397 -0.90 3.15 -14.36
C GLU A 397 -2.04 3.83 -13.61
N VAL A 398 -3.00 4.45 -14.32
CA VAL A 398 -4.21 5.03 -13.72
C VAL A 398 -5.02 3.97 -12.98
N TRP A 399 -5.15 2.78 -13.55
CA TRP A 399 -5.88 1.67 -12.95
C TRP A 399 -5.19 1.13 -11.68
N LEU A 400 -3.86 1.00 -11.67
CA LEU A 400 -3.07 0.58 -10.50
C LEU A 400 -3.11 1.63 -9.38
N ALA A 401 -2.98 2.91 -9.73
CA ALA A 401 -3.01 3.99 -8.74
C ALA A 401 -4.34 4.04 -7.98
N LEU A 402 -5.46 3.86 -8.70
CA LEU A 402 -6.79 3.82 -8.07
C LEU A 402 -7.07 2.49 -7.36
N SER A 403 -6.43 1.38 -7.78
CA SER A 403 -6.46 0.12 -7.04
C SER A 403 -5.94 0.28 -5.61
N LEU A 404 -4.85 1.02 -5.42
CA LEU A 404 -4.21 1.21 -4.12
C LEU A 404 -5.05 2.06 -3.15
N LEU A 405 -5.93 2.92 -3.67
CA LEU A 405 -6.96 3.59 -2.86
C LEU A 405 -7.96 2.58 -2.26
N THR A 406 -8.26 1.50 -2.97
CA THR A 406 -9.14 0.42 -2.47
C THR A 406 -8.41 -0.56 -1.54
N ASP A 407 -7.08 -0.69 -1.68
CA ASP A 407 -6.24 -1.47 -0.76
C ASP A 407 -6.23 -0.86 0.66
N ALA A 408 -6.26 0.47 0.78
CA ALA A 408 -6.42 1.15 2.07
C ALA A 408 -7.71 0.76 2.82
N LEU A 409 -8.81 0.56 2.09
CA LEU A 409 -10.07 0.06 2.64
C LEU A 409 -9.95 -1.43 3.04
N ALA A 410 -9.23 -2.23 2.26
CA ALA A 410 -8.95 -3.62 2.58
C ALA A 410 -8.13 -3.76 3.86
N LEU A 411 -7.11 -2.92 4.08
CA LEU A 411 -6.31 -2.87 5.31
C LEU A 411 -7.13 -2.47 6.55
N ALA A 412 -8.04 -1.50 6.41
CA ALA A 412 -8.96 -1.14 7.49
C ALA A 412 -9.90 -2.30 7.85
N GLY A 413 -10.50 -2.95 6.84
CA GLY A 413 -11.33 -4.13 7.03
C GLY A 413 -10.58 -5.31 7.64
N GLN A 414 -9.33 -5.55 7.20
CA GLN A 414 -8.43 -6.57 7.75
C GLN A 414 -8.20 -6.37 9.26
N ALA A 415 -7.89 -5.14 9.68
CA ALA A 415 -7.56 -4.83 11.07
C ALA A 415 -8.76 -5.03 12.01
N ILE A 416 -9.93 -4.48 11.65
CA ILE A 416 -11.14 -4.61 12.46
C ILE A 416 -11.62 -6.08 12.49
N LEU A 417 -11.63 -6.77 11.35
CA LEU A 417 -12.02 -8.18 11.27
C LEU A 417 -11.11 -9.07 12.11
N ALA A 418 -9.79 -8.88 12.06
CA ALA A 418 -8.84 -9.63 12.87
C ALA A 418 -9.10 -9.45 14.37
N SER A 419 -9.42 -8.22 14.80
CA SER A 419 -9.80 -7.91 16.18
C SER A 419 -11.06 -8.68 16.59
N SER A 420 -12.19 -8.49 15.88
CA SER A 420 -13.46 -9.16 16.20
C SER A 420 -13.36 -10.68 16.16
N TYR A 421 -12.61 -11.23 15.19
CA TYR A 421 -12.39 -12.67 15.04
C TYR A 421 -11.54 -13.24 16.20
N SER A 422 -10.49 -12.55 16.62
CA SER A 422 -9.66 -12.96 17.77
C SER A 422 -10.42 -12.94 19.09
N GLN A 423 -11.32 -11.97 19.27
CA GLN A 423 -12.23 -11.87 20.42
C GLN A 423 -13.39 -12.87 20.38
N LYS A 424 -13.49 -13.70 19.32
CA LYS A 424 -14.61 -14.61 19.04
C LYS A 424 -15.97 -13.93 18.91
N ASN A 425 -16.00 -12.62 18.66
CA ASN A 425 -17.23 -11.89 18.38
C ASN A 425 -17.61 -12.06 16.90
N TYR A 426 -18.13 -13.25 16.57
CA TYR A 426 -18.49 -13.61 15.20
C TYR A 426 -19.72 -12.85 14.68
N GLY A 427 -20.57 -12.32 15.57
CA GLY A 427 -21.62 -11.36 15.21
C GLY A 427 -21.05 -10.08 14.61
N GLU A 428 -20.09 -9.45 15.31
CA GLU A 428 -19.43 -8.23 14.81
C GLU A 428 -18.58 -8.51 13.57
N ALA A 429 -17.83 -9.62 13.54
CA ALA A 429 -17.06 -10.03 12.36
C ALA A 429 -17.93 -10.12 11.08
N ARG A 430 -19.18 -10.61 11.19
CA ARG A 430 -20.14 -10.62 10.08
C ARG A 430 -20.56 -9.21 9.65
N ARG A 431 -20.83 -8.30 10.59
CA ARG A 431 -21.13 -6.89 10.30
C ARG A 431 -19.96 -6.21 9.58
N VAL A 432 -18.73 -6.44 10.01
CA VAL A 432 -17.50 -5.93 9.37
C VAL A 432 -17.41 -6.40 7.92
N ILE A 433 -17.52 -7.71 7.66
CA ILE A 433 -17.47 -8.27 6.30
C ILE A 433 -18.51 -7.60 5.40
N ASP A 434 -19.77 -7.55 5.84
CA ASP A 434 -20.89 -6.95 5.13
C ASP A 434 -20.68 -5.46 4.86
N ARG A 435 -20.18 -4.71 5.86
CA ARG A 435 -20.02 -3.25 5.79
C ARG A 435 -18.85 -2.88 4.89
N VAL A 436 -17.69 -3.54 5.01
CA VAL A 436 -16.51 -3.28 4.16
C VAL A 436 -16.80 -3.66 2.71
N LEU A 437 -17.50 -4.77 2.43
CA LEU A 437 -17.92 -5.12 1.07
C LEU A 437 -18.89 -4.09 0.46
N LYS A 438 -19.85 -3.57 1.24
CA LYS A 438 -20.76 -2.49 0.80
C LYS A 438 -20.00 -1.21 0.51
N ILE A 439 -19.11 -0.77 1.42
CA ILE A 439 -18.28 0.42 1.23
C ILE A 439 -17.37 0.24 -0.01
N GLY A 440 -16.78 -0.94 -0.22
CA GLY A 440 -15.93 -1.26 -1.37
C GLY A 440 -16.67 -1.22 -2.71
N LEU A 441 -17.89 -1.77 -2.77
CA LEU A 441 -18.73 -1.66 -3.97
C LEU A 441 -19.10 -0.19 -4.27
N ILE A 442 -19.39 0.61 -3.23
CA ILE A 442 -19.76 2.02 -3.36
C ILE A 442 -18.56 2.88 -3.77
N SER A 443 -17.37 2.66 -3.18
CA SER A 443 -16.16 3.38 -3.56
C SER A 443 -15.70 3.01 -4.96
N GLY A 444 -15.69 1.72 -5.32
CA GLY A 444 -15.39 1.24 -6.66
C GLY A 444 -16.38 1.75 -7.70
N GLY A 445 -17.68 1.80 -7.39
CA GLY A 445 -18.70 2.40 -8.25
C GLY A 445 -18.54 3.92 -8.41
N SER A 446 -18.14 4.62 -7.36
CA SER A 446 -17.85 6.06 -7.41
C SER A 446 -16.61 6.35 -8.27
N LEU A 447 -15.54 5.57 -8.10
CA LEU A 447 -14.34 5.64 -8.94
C LEU A 447 -14.67 5.34 -10.42
N ALA A 448 -15.47 4.31 -10.69
CA ALA A 448 -15.93 3.99 -12.04
C ALA A 448 -16.66 5.16 -12.70
N PHE A 449 -17.57 5.82 -11.98
CA PHE A 449 -18.32 6.97 -12.48
C PHE A 449 -17.42 8.18 -12.78
N VAL A 450 -16.51 8.53 -11.85
CA VAL A 450 -15.55 9.63 -12.03
C VAL A 450 -14.64 9.37 -13.24
N LEU A 451 -14.12 8.14 -13.39
CA LEU A 451 -13.30 7.75 -14.53
C LEU A 451 -14.07 7.76 -15.84
N PHE A 452 -15.31 7.23 -15.87
CA PHE A 452 -16.10 7.18 -17.09
C PHE A 452 -16.36 8.58 -17.68
N LEU A 453 -16.51 9.60 -16.82
CA LEU A 453 -16.68 10.99 -17.24
C LEU A 453 -15.35 11.73 -17.49
N GLY A 454 -14.30 11.45 -16.71
CA GLY A 454 -13.07 12.25 -16.69
C GLY A 454 -11.85 11.63 -17.37
N PHE A 455 -11.85 10.33 -17.70
CA PHE A 455 -10.65 9.64 -18.19
C PHE A 455 -10.15 10.20 -19.54
N GLY A 456 -11.07 10.68 -20.41
CA GLY A 456 -10.67 11.30 -21.67
C GLY A 456 -9.75 12.51 -21.46
N GLN A 457 -10.11 13.41 -20.54
CA GLN A 457 -9.33 14.57 -20.14
C GLN A 457 -8.08 14.15 -19.34
N LEU A 458 -8.22 13.20 -18.41
CA LEU A 458 -7.11 12.67 -17.62
C LEU A 458 -6.01 12.09 -18.52
N SER A 459 -6.36 11.33 -19.56
CA SER A 459 -5.39 10.74 -20.50
C SER A 459 -4.56 11.79 -21.24
N SER A 460 -5.11 12.98 -21.50
CA SER A 460 -4.40 14.09 -22.14
C SER A 460 -3.33 14.75 -21.27
N LEU A 461 -3.31 14.46 -19.95
CA LEU A 461 -2.22 14.87 -19.06
C LEU A 461 -0.98 13.98 -19.18
N PHE A 462 -1.10 12.81 -19.81
CA PHE A 462 0.03 11.87 -19.96
C PHE A 462 0.74 12.02 -21.30
N THR A 463 0.02 12.38 -22.36
CA THR A 463 0.63 12.52 -23.70
C THR A 463 -0.19 13.43 -24.61
N THR A 464 0.50 14.06 -25.56
CA THR A 464 -0.10 14.84 -26.65
C THR A 464 -0.31 14.03 -27.94
N ASP A 465 0.12 12.77 -27.99
CA ASP A 465 -0.02 11.90 -29.17
C ASP A 465 -1.49 11.46 -29.38
N LEU A 466 -2.13 12.01 -30.41
CA LEU A 466 -3.53 11.72 -30.76
C LEU A 466 -3.78 10.23 -31.07
N GLN A 467 -2.79 9.48 -31.55
CA GLN A 467 -2.95 8.05 -31.82
C GLN A 467 -2.99 7.26 -30.50
N VAL A 468 -2.10 7.56 -29.56
CA VAL A 468 -2.14 6.99 -28.21
C VAL A 468 -3.44 7.35 -27.50
N LEU A 469 -3.86 8.62 -27.53
CA LEU A 469 -5.11 9.06 -26.89
C LEU A 469 -6.36 8.37 -27.47
N ASN A 470 -6.40 8.16 -28.78
CA ASN A 470 -7.51 7.42 -29.41
C ASN A 470 -7.55 5.95 -28.97
N ILE A 471 -6.39 5.28 -28.81
CA ILE A 471 -6.34 3.91 -28.29
C ILE A 471 -6.66 3.89 -26.79
N ALA A 472 -6.18 4.85 -25.99
CA ALA A 472 -6.46 4.94 -24.56
C ALA A 472 -7.96 5.12 -24.26
N ARG A 473 -8.71 5.80 -25.15
CA ARG A 473 -10.18 5.86 -25.08
C ARG A 473 -10.85 4.48 -25.16
N SER A 474 -10.30 3.53 -25.91
CA SER A 474 -10.80 2.14 -25.91
C SER A 474 -10.61 1.46 -24.54
N GLY A 475 -9.52 1.80 -23.85
CA GLY A 475 -9.23 1.37 -22.48
C GLY A 475 -10.13 2.01 -21.42
N THR A 476 -10.83 3.12 -21.71
CA THR A 476 -11.69 3.82 -20.73
C THR A 476 -12.77 2.90 -20.15
N LEU A 477 -13.39 2.06 -20.99
CA LEU A 477 -14.41 1.11 -20.54
C LEU A 477 -13.80 0.09 -19.57
N PHE A 478 -12.61 -0.45 -19.88
CA PHE A 478 -11.88 -1.32 -18.97
C PHE A 478 -11.52 -0.62 -17.66
N VAL A 479 -10.86 0.54 -17.73
CA VAL A 479 -10.36 1.26 -16.55
C VAL A 479 -11.51 1.64 -15.61
N ALA A 480 -12.65 2.10 -16.14
CA ALA A 480 -13.83 2.44 -15.35
C ALA A 480 -14.62 1.21 -14.85
N VAL A 481 -15.05 0.31 -15.76
CA VAL A 481 -15.94 -0.81 -15.42
C VAL A 481 -15.25 -1.87 -14.56
N SER A 482 -13.91 -1.95 -14.58
CA SER A 482 -13.18 -2.82 -13.66
C SER A 482 -13.11 -2.31 -12.22
N GLN A 483 -13.25 -1.00 -11.94
CA GLN A 483 -13.08 -0.47 -10.56
C GLN A 483 -13.98 -1.12 -9.49
N PRO A 484 -15.28 -1.42 -9.74
CA PRO A 484 -16.12 -2.10 -8.75
C PRO A 484 -15.67 -3.54 -8.49
N MET A 485 -15.25 -4.27 -9.53
CA MET A 485 -14.70 -5.62 -9.39
C MET A 485 -13.36 -5.58 -8.64
N ASN A 486 -12.53 -4.60 -8.96
CA ASN A 486 -11.22 -4.37 -8.36
C ASN A 486 -11.34 -4.06 -6.87
N ALA A 487 -12.20 -3.10 -6.48
CA ALA A 487 -12.44 -2.74 -5.10
C ALA A 487 -12.92 -3.93 -4.25
N ILE A 488 -13.82 -4.75 -4.80
CA ILE A 488 -14.27 -5.98 -4.13
C ILE A 488 -13.14 -7.01 -4.04
N ALA A 489 -12.35 -7.21 -5.09
CA ALA A 489 -11.20 -8.14 -5.08
C ALA A 489 -10.14 -7.76 -4.03
N PHE A 490 -9.81 -6.47 -3.89
CA PHE A 490 -8.90 -5.98 -2.85
C PHE A 490 -9.49 -6.13 -1.46
N VAL A 491 -10.76 -5.73 -1.23
CA VAL A 491 -11.45 -5.95 0.04
C VAL A 491 -11.43 -7.42 0.46
N LEU A 492 -11.77 -8.34 -0.44
CA LEU A 492 -11.75 -9.78 -0.19
C LEU A 492 -10.38 -10.30 0.27
N ASP A 493 -9.29 -9.77 -0.29
CA ASP A 493 -7.94 -10.14 0.12
C ASP A 493 -7.63 -9.65 1.54
N GLY A 494 -8.03 -8.42 1.90
CA GLY A 494 -7.98 -7.93 3.28
C GLY A 494 -8.81 -8.79 4.24
N LEU A 495 -10.00 -9.26 3.82
CA LEU A 495 -10.82 -10.18 4.61
C LEU A 495 -10.14 -11.55 4.79
N TYR A 496 -9.49 -12.12 3.76
CA TYR A 496 -8.70 -13.35 3.89
C TYR A 496 -7.56 -13.20 4.89
N TYR A 497 -6.84 -12.09 4.84
CA TYR A 497 -5.73 -11.83 5.74
C TYR A 497 -6.21 -11.57 7.18
N GLY A 498 -7.38 -10.95 7.36
CA GLY A 498 -7.98 -10.70 8.67
C GLY A 498 -8.31 -11.98 9.45
N VAL A 499 -8.67 -13.06 8.76
CA VAL A 499 -8.92 -14.39 9.37
C VAL A 499 -7.82 -15.42 9.10
N LEU A 500 -6.65 -14.97 8.59
CA LEU A 500 -5.45 -15.77 8.32
C LEU A 500 -5.65 -16.92 7.29
N ASP A 501 -6.58 -16.78 6.33
CA ASP A 501 -6.89 -17.77 5.28
C ASP A 501 -5.87 -17.75 4.11
N PHE A 502 -4.58 -17.59 4.44
CA PHE A 502 -3.50 -17.39 3.46
C PHE A 502 -3.36 -18.54 2.47
N GLY A 503 -3.66 -19.77 2.90
CA GLY A 503 -3.67 -20.95 2.03
C GLY A 503 -4.66 -20.77 0.87
N TYR A 504 -5.92 -20.45 1.18
CA TYR A 504 -6.93 -20.21 0.14
C TYR A 504 -6.57 -19.02 -0.73
N ALA A 505 -6.13 -17.89 -0.13
CA ALA A 505 -5.73 -16.68 -0.86
C ALA A 505 -4.58 -16.91 -1.85
N SER A 506 -3.77 -17.96 -1.64
CA SER A 506 -2.65 -18.34 -2.49
C SER A 506 -3.03 -19.35 -3.57
N TYR A 507 -3.70 -20.45 -3.20
CA TYR A 507 -4.15 -21.45 -4.18
C TYR A 507 -5.16 -20.87 -5.18
N SER A 508 -6.10 -20.04 -4.73
CA SER A 508 -7.07 -19.37 -5.61
C SER A 508 -6.39 -18.45 -6.62
N MET A 509 -5.49 -17.58 -6.17
CA MET A 509 -4.76 -16.64 -7.05
C MET A 509 -3.96 -17.37 -8.14
N VAL A 510 -3.37 -18.53 -7.82
CA VAL A 510 -2.60 -19.32 -8.80
C VAL A 510 -3.51 -19.96 -9.84
N VAL A 511 -4.66 -20.53 -9.43
CA VAL A 511 -5.66 -21.07 -10.37
C VAL A 511 -6.22 -19.97 -11.27
N ILE A 512 -6.50 -18.79 -10.69
CA ILE A 512 -7.01 -17.63 -11.43
C ILE A 512 -5.95 -17.09 -12.40
N GLY A 513 -4.70 -16.97 -11.96
CA GLY A 513 -3.58 -16.53 -12.79
C GLY A 513 -3.35 -17.49 -13.97
N LEU A 514 -3.29 -18.80 -13.72
CA LEU A 514 -3.16 -19.82 -14.78
C LEU A 514 -4.34 -19.78 -15.77
N GLY A 515 -5.58 -19.65 -15.27
CA GLY A 515 -6.76 -19.52 -16.13
C GLY A 515 -6.74 -18.24 -16.98
N THR A 516 -6.26 -17.13 -16.42
CA THR A 516 -6.11 -15.85 -17.14
C THR A 516 -4.98 -15.91 -18.15
N CYS A 517 -3.83 -16.51 -17.81
CA CYS A 517 -2.73 -16.73 -18.75
C CYS A 517 -3.16 -17.62 -19.91
N LEU A 518 -3.94 -18.66 -19.66
CA LEU A 518 -4.52 -19.49 -20.72
C LEU A 518 -5.49 -18.70 -21.61
N PHE A 519 -6.35 -17.87 -21.03
CA PHE A 519 -7.21 -16.95 -21.78
C PHE A 519 -6.38 -16.00 -22.66
N PHE A 520 -5.32 -15.39 -22.11
CA PHE A 520 -4.45 -14.50 -22.88
C PHE A 520 -3.80 -15.20 -24.08
N LEU A 521 -3.29 -16.42 -23.89
CA LEU A 521 -2.64 -17.18 -24.96
C LEU A 521 -3.60 -17.67 -26.06
N LEU A 522 -4.87 -17.91 -25.73
CA LEU A 522 -5.87 -18.42 -26.67
C LEU A 522 -6.67 -17.32 -27.39
N VAL A 523 -7.03 -16.25 -26.68
CA VAL A 523 -7.99 -15.26 -27.16
C VAL A 523 -7.30 -14.03 -27.74
N VAL A 524 -6.19 -13.55 -27.13
CA VAL A 524 -5.56 -12.30 -27.59
C VAL A 524 -5.07 -12.36 -29.05
N PRO A 525 -4.50 -13.47 -29.56
CA PRO A 525 -4.11 -13.55 -30.98
C PRO A 525 -5.23 -13.27 -32.00
N GLN A 526 -6.49 -13.27 -31.57
CA GLN A 526 -7.66 -12.97 -32.41
C GLN A 526 -8.23 -11.55 -32.21
N PHE A 527 -7.97 -10.91 -31.07
CA PHE A 527 -8.61 -9.65 -30.65
C PHE A 527 -7.63 -8.52 -30.29
N GLY A 528 -6.32 -8.77 -30.34
CA GLY A 528 -5.28 -7.79 -30.04
C GLY A 528 -5.45 -7.14 -28.66
N LEU A 529 -5.20 -5.83 -28.55
CA LEU A 529 -5.31 -5.10 -27.29
C LEU A 529 -6.68 -5.25 -26.57
N TYR A 530 -7.79 -5.45 -27.28
CA TYR A 530 -9.10 -5.72 -26.65
C TYR A 530 -9.15 -7.07 -25.92
N GLY A 531 -8.41 -8.07 -26.41
CA GLY A 531 -8.18 -9.33 -25.71
C GLY A 531 -7.41 -9.13 -24.39
N VAL A 532 -6.47 -8.19 -24.37
CA VAL A 532 -5.70 -7.86 -23.15
C VAL A 532 -6.62 -7.21 -22.11
N TRP A 533 -7.46 -6.24 -22.51
CA TRP A 533 -8.43 -5.60 -21.61
C TRP A 533 -9.46 -6.58 -21.04
N THR A 534 -10.01 -7.46 -21.87
CA THR A 534 -10.97 -8.47 -21.43
C THR A 534 -10.32 -9.50 -20.51
N GLY A 535 -9.07 -9.89 -20.74
CA GLY A 535 -8.34 -10.80 -19.84
C GLY A 535 -7.99 -10.19 -18.48
N LEU A 536 -7.59 -8.91 -18.42
CA LEU A 536 -7.40 -8.20 -17.15
C LEU A 536 -8.71 -8.02 -16.37
N PHE A 537 -9.83 -7.78 -17.08
CA PHE A 537 -11.15 -7.74 -16.44
C PHE A 537 -11.58 -9.12 -15.93
N LEU A 538 -11.31 -10.18 -16.70
CA LEU A 538 -11.54 -11.57 -16.31
C LEU A 538 -10.73 -11.93 -15.06
N PHE A 539 -9.45 -11.54 -14.97
CA PHE A 539 -8.60 -11.76 -13.81
C PHE A 539 -9.23 -11.22 -12.51
N MET A 540 -9.71 -9.97 -12.53
CA MET A 540 -10.38 -9.37 -11.37
C MET A 540 -11.75 -10.01 -11.09
N THR A 541 -12.52 -10.31 -12.14
CA THR A 541 -13.82 -10.98 -11.99
C THR A 541 -13.67 -12.36 -11.36
N LEU A 542 -12.68 -13.14 -11.78
CA LEU A 542 -12.38 -14.45 -11.20
C LEU A 542 -11.92 -14.35 -9.73
N ARG A 543 -11.17 -13.30 -9.35
CA ARG A 543 -10.85 -13.00 -7.94
C ARG A 543 -12.10 -12.70 -7.11
N VAL A 544 -13.03 -11.91 -7.62
CA VAL A 544 -14.32 -11.63 -6.96
C VAL A 544 -15.16 -12.89 -6.81
N VAL A 545 -15.25 -13.72 -7.86
CA VAL A 545 -16.01 -14.98 -7.84
C VAL A 545 -15.42 -15.97 -6.83
N ALA A 546 -14.10 -16.19 -6.85
CA ALA A 546 -13.42 -17.01 -5.83
C ALA A 546 -13.66 -16.47 -4.41
N GLY A 547 -13.55 -15.14 -4.26
CA GLY A 547 -14.05 -14.33 -3.15
C GLY A 547 -15.36 -14.79 -2.53
N ILE A 548 -16.42 -14.55 -3.28
CA ILE A 548 -17.80 -14.77 -2.86
C ILE A 548 -18.06 -16.26 -2.64
N LEU A 549 -17.49 -17.15 -3.45
CA LEU A 549 -17.58 -18.60 -3.27
C LEU A 549 -16.89 -19.06 -1.97
N ARG A 550 -15.76 -18.48 -1.57
CA ARG A 550 -15.09 -18.82 -0.32
C ARG A 550 -15.92 -18.41 0.89
N LEU A 551 -16.48 -17.20 0.88
CA LEU A 551 -17.40 -16.72 1.92
C LEU A 551 -18.66 -17.59 1.98
N GLY A 552 -19.30 -17.85 0.82
CA GLY A 552 -20.54 -18.61 0.72
C GLY A 552 -20.43 -20.09 1.07
N THR A 553 -19.28 -20.73 0.81
CA THR A 553 -19.07 -22.14 1.18
C THR A 553 -18.91 -22.37 2.68
N LYS A 554 -18.68 -21.33 3.49
CA LYS A 554 -18.55 -21.40 4.96
C LYS A 554 -17.56 -22.48 5.45
N LYS A 555 -16.49 -22.74 4.69
CA LYS A 555 -15.42 -23.71 5.00
C LYS A 555 -14.18 -23.01 5.55
N GLY A 556 -13.39 -23.72 6.37
CA GLY A 556 -12.21 -23.15 7.01
C GLY A 556 -12.59 -22.13 8.10
N PRO A 557 -11.87 -21.00 8.26
CA PRO A 557 -12.15 -20.02 9.32
C PRO A 557 -13.57 -19.43 9.24
N TRP A 558 -14.10 -19.30 8.01
CA TRP A 558 -15.46 -18.85 7.73
C TRP A 558 -16.55 -19.73 8.36
N LYS A 559 -16.25 -20.99 8.70
CA LYS A 559 -17.21 -21.84 9.42
C LYS A 559 -17.56 -21.24 10.77
N LEU A 560 -16.57 -20.74 11.52
CA LEU A 560 -16.77 -20.16 12.85
C LEU A 560 -17.56 -18.85 12.76
N VAL A 561 -17.20 -18.00 11.79
CA VAL A 561 -17.89 -16.72 11.51
C VAL A 561 -19.39 -16.91 11.25
N TYR A 562 -19.77 -17.99 10.57
CA TYR A 562 -21.17 -18.23 10.17
C TYR A 562 -21.88 -19.37 10.92
N SER A 563 -21.26 -20.06 11.89
CA SER A 563 -21.89 -21.22 12.56
C SER A 563 -22.95 -20.85 13.59
N GLU A 564 -22.87 -19.66 14.19
CA GLU A 564 -23.85 -19.23 15.22
C GLU A 564 -25.23 -18.92 14.63
N THR A 565 -25.31 -18.61 13.33
CA THR A 565 -26.59 -18.33 12.65
C THR A 565 -27.64 -19.45 12.82
N ASN A 566 -27.20 -20.70 12.98
CA ASN A 566 -28.09 -21.84 13.22
C ASN A 566 -28.65 -21.89 14.66
N LYS A 567 -28.05 -21.20 15.63
CA LYS A 567 -28.57 -21.16 17.01
C LYS A 567 -29.60 -20.05 17.19
N ASP A 568 -29.36 -18.89 16.61
CA ASP A 568 -30.28 -17.75 16.71
C ASP A 568 -31.58 -18.04 15.93
N GLN A 569 -31.49 -18.67 14.74
CA GLN A 569 -32.67 -19.11 13.98
C GLN A 569 -33.44 -20.27 14.63
N ASP A 570 -32.82 -21.06 15.51
CA ASP A 570 -33.49 -22.10 16.32
C ASP A 570 -34.11 -21.53 17.61
N GLN A 571 -33.80 -20.28 17.98
CA GLN A 571 -34.43 -19.58 19.10
C GLN A 571 -35.60 -18.67 18.67
N ASP A 572 -35.57 -18.09 17.48
CA ASP A 572 -36.72 -17.35 16.90
C ASP A 572 -37.84 -18.28 16.38
N ASN A 573 -37.61 -19.61 16.31
CA ASN A 573 -38.59 -20.63 15.92
C ASN A 573 -39.06 -21.51 17.11
N ARG A 574 -38.93 -21.02 18.35
CA ARG A 574 -39.44 -21.66 19.58
C ARG A 574 -40.24 -20.70 20.44
#